data_AF-A0A2D5AZ55-F1
#
_entry.id   AF-A0A2D5AZ55-F1
#
_cell.length_a   1.000
_cell.length_b   1.000
_cell.length_c   1.000
_cell.angle_alpha   90.00
_cell.angle_beta   90.00
_cell.angle_gamma   90.00
#
_symmetry.space_group_name_H-M   'P 1'
#
loop_
_entity.id
_entity.type
_entity.pdbx_description
1 polymer ?
#
loop_
_entity_poly.entity_id
_entity_poly.type
_entity_poly.pdbx_seq_one_letter_code
_entity_poly.pdbx_strand_id
1 'polypeptide(L)'
;MPVLPTRRIAIFALHFVLIYSALILSWPLLRPVYRPLYCTFGNLVFQGGRASTTFREREGDEELDIALRLEKRGSGVWAEMETNSRLIGYLPTVSLIAFVLATPIPWKRRRKALLQGLLLVSLFVALRMAIPLWRDFSRPDALQVYHPGPPGRWFLGILERAFLNAPASWFVVPIFVWVAVAFRRADWEIVEE
;
A
#
# COMPACT_ATOMS: atom_id res chain seq x y z
N MET A 1 -15.13 25.11 -23.85
CA MET A 1 -14.67 24.32 -22.70
C MET A 1 -15.45 24.79 -21.47
N PRO A 2 -16.28 23.95 -20.84
CA PRO A 2 -16.99 24.32 -19.62
C PRO A 2 -15.98 24.68 -18.54
N VAL A 3 -16.10 25.88 -17.97
CA VAL A 3 -15.26 26.31 -16.85
C VAL A 3 -15.72 25.51 -15.64
N LEU A 4 -14.91 24.54 -15.20
CA LEU A 4 -15.19 23.81 -13.96
C LEU A 4 -15.36 24.84 -12.83
N PRO A 5 -16.37 24.69 -11.96
CA PRO A 5 -16.61 25.65 -10.89
C PRO A 5 -15.43 25.60 -9.91
N THR A 6 -14.50 26.54 -10.02
CA THR A 6 -13.26 26.66 -9.22
C THR A 6 -13.53 26.52 -7.73
N ARG A 7 -14.68 27.03 -7.27
CA ARG A 7 -15.15 26.91 -5.89
C ARG A 7 -15.29 25.46 -5.42
N ARG A 8 -15.82 24.54 -6.24
CA ARG A 8 -16.00 23.13 -5.85
C ARG A 8 -14.66 22.41 -5.73
N ILE A 9 -13.74 22.68 -6.65
CA ILE A 9 -12.38 22.13 -6.63
C ILE A 9 -11.63 22.62 -5.39
N ALA A 10 -11.71 23.93 -5.08
CA ALA A 10 -11.08 24.50 -3.89
C ALA A 10 -11.64 23.90 -2.59
N ILE A 11 -12.96 23.71 -2.51
CA ILE A 11 -13.60 23.07 -1.34
C ILE A 11 -13.17 21.61 -1.19
N PHE A 12 -13.11 20.85 -2.30
CA PHE A 12 -12.60 19.47 -2.28
C PHE A 12 -11.15 19.41 -1.80
N ALA A 13 -10.28 20.25 -2.36
CA ALA A 13 -8.87 20.30 -2.00
C ALA A 13 -8.68 20.68 -0.52
N LEU A 14 -9.42 21.67 -0.03
CA LEU A 14 -9.39 22.07 1.37
C LEU A 14 -9.83 20.92 2.30
N HIS A 15 -10.94 20.25 2.00
CA HIS A 15 -11.39 19.10 2.79
C HIS A 15 -10.38 17.97 2.78
N PHE A 16 -9.81 17.66 1.61
CA PHE A 16 -8.76 16.65 1.50
C PHE A 16 -7.57 16.98 2.40
N VAL A 17 -7.04 18.21 2.32
CA VAL A 17 -5.89 18.65 3.14
C VAL A 17 -6.21 18.54 4.63
N LEU A 18 -7.39 18.98 5.05
CA LEU A 18 -7.80 18.93 6.46
C LEU A 18 -7.92 17.49 6.97
N ILE A 19 -8.62 16.62 6.22
CA ILE A 19 -8.82 15.22 6.59
C ILE A 19 -7.48 14.47 6.58
N TYR A 20 -6.68 14.64 5.53
CA TYR A 20 -5.38 14.01 5.41
C TYR A 20 -4.44 14.43 6.54
N SER A 21 -4.36 15.73 6.84
CA SER A 21 -3.53 16.24 7.94
C SER A 21 -3.99 15.69 9.28
N ALA A 22 -5.30 15.67 9.54
CA ALA A 22 -5.85 15.09 10.78
C ALA A 22 -5.47 13.60 10.92
N LEU A 23 -5.58 12.82 9.84
CA LEU A 23 -5.16 11.42 9.85
C LEU A 23 -3.66 11.28 10.08
N ILE A 24 -2.81 12.03 9.37
CA ILE A 24 -1.36 11.95 9.52
C ILE A 24 -0.90 12.34 10.94
N LEU A 25 -1.50 13.39 11.51
CA LEU A 25 -1.21 13.82 12.88
C LEU A 25 -1.69 12.80 13.92
N SER A 26 -2.68 11.97 13.59
CA SER A 26 -3.16 10.89 14.47
C SER A 26 -2.24 9.66 14.50
N TRP A 27 -1.17 9.63 13.68
CA TRP A 27 -0.27 8.48 13.60
C TRP A 27 0.28 7.99 14.96
N PRO A 28 0.78 8.85 15.87
CA PRO A 28 1.30 8.39 17.16
C PRO A 28 0.27 7.61 17.98
N LEU A 29 -1.02 7.98 17.87
CA LEU A 29 -2.12 7.31 18.56
C LEU A 29 -2.51 5.99 17.90
N LEU A 30 -2.44 5.92 16.56
CA LEU A 30 -2.83 4.75 15.79
C LEU A 30 -1.72 3.69 15.63
N ARG A 31 -0.45 4.11 15.75
CA ARG A 31 0.74 3.26 15.67
C ARG A 31 0.64 1.95 16.49
N PRO A 32 0.28 1.94 17.79
CA PRO A 32 0.22 0.71 18.58
C PRO A 32 -0.85 -0.28 18.11
N VAL A 33 -1.85 0.18 17.36
CA VAL A 33 -2.89 -0.70 16.79
C VAL A 33 -2.51 -1.12 15.37
N TYR A 34 -1.95 -0.20 14.59
CA TYR A 34 -1.64 -0.43 13.18
C TYR A 34 -0.49 -1.43 12.99
N ARG A 35 0.56 -1.37 13.81
CA ARG A 35 1.71 -2.28 13.72
C ARG A 35 1.33 -3.76 13.89
N PRO A 36 0.60 -4.16 14.95
CA PRO A 36 0.12 -5.55 15.07
C PRO A 36 -0.75 -5.99 13.89
N LEU A 37 -1.64 -5.12 13.42
CA LEU A 37 -2.50 -5.43 12.26
C LEU A 37 -1.68 -5.64 10.99
N TYR A 38 -0.68 -4.80 10.76
CA TYR A 38 0.24 -4.91 9.63
C TYR A 38 1.02 -6.23 9.69
N CYS A 39 1.59 -6.59 10.84
CA CYS A 39 2.29 -7.86 11.06
C CYS A 39 1.36 -9.06 10.89
N THR A 40 0.15 -9.00 11.44
CA THR A 40 -0.84 -10.08 11.35
C THR A 40 -1.23 -10.33 9.89
N PHE A 41 -1.50 -9.26 9.15
CA PHE A 41 -1.85 -9.36 7.74
C PHE A 41 -0.66 -9.85 6.89
N GLY A 42 0.54 -9.35 7.14
CA GLY A 42 1.77 -9.82 6.49
C GLY A 42 2.01 -11.31 6.73
N ASN A 43 1.90 -11.75 7.98
CA ASN A 43 1.98 -13.18 8.31
C ASN A 43 0.88 -13.98 7.62
N LEU A 44 -0.37 -13.53 7.62
CA LEU A 44 -1.46 -14.23 6.94
C LEU A 44 -1.22 -14.41 5.43
N VAL A 45 -0.71 -13.38 4.76
CA VAL A 45 -0.51 -13.36 3.30
C VAL A 45 0.76 -14.09 2.88
N PHE A 46 1.84 -13.98 3.65
CA PHE A 46 3.17 -14.47 3.27
C PHE A 46 3.64 -15.71 4.05
N GLN A 47 2.77 -16.30 4.88
CA GLN A 47 3.06 -17.56 5.53
C GLN A 47 2.77 -18.73 4.58
N GLY A 48 3.79 -19.54 4.29
CA GLY A 48 3.63 -20.82 3.61
C GLY A 48 4.60 -21.03 2.44
N GLY A 49 4.65 -22.28 1.96
CA GLY A 49 5.53 -22.69 0.86
C GLY A 49 6.89 -23.24 1.32
N ARG A 50 7.89 -23.11 0.44
CA ARG A 50 9.28 -23.57 0.66
C ARG A 50 10.13 -22.55 1.43
N ALA A 51 9.64 -21.32 1.53
CA ALA A 51 10.18 -20.27 2.37
C ALA A 51 9.10 -19.84 3.38
N SER A 52 9.49 -19.30 4.51
CA SER A 52 8.58 -18.63 5.44
C SER A 52 9.06 -17.21 5.69
N THR A 53 8.10 -16.29 5.70
CA THR A 53 8.34 -14.91 6.13
C THR A 53 7.59 -14.70 7.45
N THR A 54 8.27 -14.17 8.47
CA THR A 54 7.65 -13.81 9.74
C THR A 54 7.84 -12.32 10.00
N PHE A 55 6.72 -11.61 10.09
CA PHE A 55 6.65 -10.20 10.41
C PHE A 55 6.60 -10.03 11.93
N ARG A 56 7.50 -9.21 12.46
CA ARG A 56 7.59 -8.88 13.89
C ARG A 56 7.74 -7.38 14.05
N GLU A 57 7.21 -6.88 15.15
CA GLU A 57 7.45 -5.51 15.56
C GLU A 57 8.90 -5.38 16.04
N ARG A 58 9.54 -4.26 15.69
CA ARG A 58 10.86 -3.90 16.16
C ARG A 58 10.73 -2.81 17.22
N GLU A 59 11.43 -3.00 18.34
CA GLU A 59 11.54 -2.00 19.40
C GLU A 59 12.64 -0.99 19.08
N GLY A 60 12.46 0.27 19.50
CA GLY A 60 13.51 1.29 19.51
C GLY A 60 13.72 2.08 18.22
N ASP A 61 13.22 1.61 17.07
CA ASP A 61 13.33 2.34 15.78
C ASP A 61 11.96 2.86 15.32
N GLU A 62 11.83 4.17 15.16
CA GLU A 62 10.61 4.80 14.65
C GLU A 62 10.53 4.78 13.12
N GLU A 63 11.69 4.74 12.45
CA GLU A 63 11.80 4.75 11.01
C GLU A 63 11.70 3.34 10.42
N LEU A 64 12.14 2.31 11.13
CA LEU A 64 12.13 0.93 10.67
C LEU A 64 11.46 0.02 11.70
N ASP A 65 10.14 0.06 11.73
CA ASP A 65 9.39 -0.48 12.84
C ASP A 65 8.93 -1.93 12.72
N ILE A 66 9.14 -2.52 11.56
CA ILE A 66 8.81 -3.92 11.30
C ILE A 66 10.07 -4.63 10.83
N ALA A 67 10.38 -5.73 11.50
CA ALA A 67 11.39 -6.69 11.09
C ALA A 67 10.71 -7.87 10.37
N LEU A 68 11.22 -8.23 9.19
CA LEU A 68 10.82 -9.39 8.43
C LEU A 68 11.93 -10.41 8.49
N ARG A 69 11.65 -11.54 9.14
CA ARG A 69 12.53 -12.70 9.11
C ARG A 69 12.18 -13.58 7.92
N LEU A 70 13.13 -13.72 7.01
CA LEU A 70 13.08 -14.64 5.88
C LEU A 70 13.79 -15.92 6.28
N GLU A 71 13.14 -17.07 6.09
CA GLU A 71 13.75 -18.36 6.40
C GLU A 71 13.46 -19.36 5.29
N LYS A 72 14.50 -20.04 4.82
CA LYS A 72 14.35 -21.19 3.93
C LYS A 72 14.08 -22.43 4.76
N ARG A 73 12.88 -22.98 4.64
CA ARG A 73 12.39 -24.07 5.50
C ARG A 73 13.32 -25.28 5.43
N GLY A 74 13.76 -25.75 6.60
CA GLY A 74 14.62 -26.93 6.75
C GLY A 74 16.12 -26.70 6.53
N SER A 75 16.54 -25.49 6.16
CA SER A 75 17.97 -25.18 5.97
C SER A 75 18.65 -24.56 7.20
N GLY A 76 17.87 -24.00 8.13
CA GLY A 76 18.38 -23.19 9.23
C GLY A 76 18.94 -21.82 8.81
N VAL A 77 18.97 -21.53 7.51
CA VAL A 77 19.43 -20.25 6.95
C VAL A 77 18.29 -19.23 7.02
N TRP A 78 18.59 -18.05 7.55
CA TRP A 78 17.68 -16.93 7.64
C TRP A 78 18.35 -15.61 7.25
N ALA A 79 17.54 -14.64 6.82
CA ALA A 79 17.92 -13.23 6.73
C ALA A 79 16.85 -12.37 7.39
N GLU A 80 17.22 -11.13 7.67
CA GLU A 80 16.33 -10.14 8.23
C GLU A 80 16.26 -8.94 7.27
N MET A 81 15.05 -8.44 7.07
CA MET A 81 14.80 -7.19 6.37
C MET A 81 14.05 -6.25 7.29
N GLU A 82 14.33 -4.97 7.17
CA GLU A 82 13.69 -3.93 7.96
C GLU A 82 12.76 -3.12 7.05
N THR A 83 11.61 -2.71 7.59
CA THR A 83 10.66 -1.91 6.86
C THR A 83 9.88 -0.94 7.75
N ASN A 84 9.24 0.03 7.10
CA ASN A 84 8.41 1.04 7.74
C ASN A 84 6.93 0.82 7.42
N SER A 85 6.15 0.36 8.40
CA SER A 85 4.71 0.15 8.27
C SER A 85 3.95 1.44 7.95
N ARG A 86 4.44 2.59 8.42
CA ARG A 86 3.85 3.90 8.15
C ARG A 86 3.96 4.25 6.66
N LEU A 87 5.17 4.19 6.12
CA LEU A 87 5.44 4.59 4.74
C LEU A 87 4.83 3.61 3.74
N ILE A 88 4.93 2.31 4.01
CA ILE A 88 4.48 1.28 3.08
C ILE A 88 2.97 1.08 3.15
N GLY A 89 2.39 0.99 4.35
CA GLY A 89 0.98 0.64 4.53
C GLY A 89 0.10 1.84 4.87
N TYR A 90 0.48 2.60 5.90
CA TYR A 90 -0.40 3.62 6.46
C TYR A 90 -0.63 4.80 5.52
N LEU A 91 0.43 5.37 4.93
CA LEU A 91 0.37 6.51 4.03
C LEU A 91 -0.58 6.32 2.83
N PRO A 92 -0.47 5.24 2.03
CA PRO A 92 -1.40 5.03 0.92
C PRO A 92 -2.84 4.81 1.41
N THR A 93 -3.01 4.17 2.56
CA THR A 93 -4.32 3.93 3.18
C THR A 93 -4.99 5.24 3.60
N VAL A 94 -4.30 6.12 4.32
CA VAL A 94 -4.88 7.41 4.74
C VAL A 94 -5.09 8.36 3.57
N SER A 95 -4.23 8.29 2.54
CA SER A 95 -4.40 9.06 1.31
C SER A 95 -5.73 8.68 0.64
N LEU A 96 -5.99 7.39 0.47
CA LEU A 96 -7.24 6.90 -0.07
C LEU A 96 -8.44 7.33 0.78
N ILE A 97 -8.38 7.14 2.11
CA ILE A 97 -9.46 7.52 3.01
C ILE A 97 -9.77 9.02 2.87
N ALA A 98 -8.73 9.87 2.86
CA ALA A 98 -8.88 11.30 2.68
C ALA A 98 -9.54 11.66 1.34
N PHE A 99 -9.11 11.05 0.22
CA PHE A 99 -9.73 11.26 -1.08
C PHE A 99 -11.21 10.89 -1.09
N VAL A 100 -11.56 9.69 -0.59
CA VAL A 100 -12.94 9.21 -0.58
C VAL A 100 -13.83 10.04 0.34
N LEU A 101 -13.33 10.47 1.50
CA LEU A 101 -14.09 11.30 2.44
C LEU A 101 -14.28 12.73 1.94
N ALA A 102 -13.28 13.30 1.26
CA ALA A 102 -13.37 14.63 0.64
C ALA A 102 -14.31 14.66 -0.57
N THR A 103 -14.57 13.50 -1.20
CA THR A 103 -15.42 13.42 -2.39
C THR A 103 -16.89 13.67 -2.06
N PRO A 104 -17.59 14.57 -2.77
CA PRO A 104 -19.00 14.90 -2.54
C PRO A 104 -19.96 13.82 -3.08
N ILE A 105 -19.75 12.55 -2.70
CA ILE A 105 -20.64 11.42 -3.02
C ILE A 105 -21.58 11.08 -1.85
N PRO A 106 -22.80 10.56 -2.14
CA PRO A 106 -23.73 10.07 -1.11
C PRO A 106 -23.10 9.04 -0.17
N TRP A 107 -23.47 9.06 1.11
CA TRP A 107 -22.84 8.23 2.15
C TRP A 107 -22.91 6.71 1.86
N LYS A 108 -23.99 6.23 1.25
CA LYS A 108 -24.12 4.82 0.81
C LYS A 108 -23.03 4.44 -0.19
N ARG A 109 -22.78 5.30 -1.20
CA ARG A 109 -21.70 5.12 -2.19
C ARG A 109 -20.32 5.23 -1.52
N ARG A 110 -20.17 6.18 -0.60
CA ARG A 110 -18.92 6.43 0.13
C ARG A 110 -18.46 5.21 0.92
N ARG A 111 -19.35 4.55 1.68
CA ARG A 111 -19.00 3.32 2.42
C ARG A 111 -18.52 2.20 1.50
N LYS A 112 -19.21 2.00 0.36
CA LYS A 112 -18.80 1.00 -0.64
C LYS A 112 -17.43 1.33 -1.26
N ALA A 113 -17.22 2.60 -1.63
CA ALA A 113 -15.95 3.06 -2.17
C ALA A 113 -14.81 2.91 -1.15
N LEU A 114 -15.04 3.22 0.13
CA LEU A 114 -14.06 2.97 1.19
C LEU A 114 -13.72 1.49 1.31
N LEU A 115 -14.72 0.61 1.38
CA LEU A 115 -14.47 -0.84 1.51
C LEU A 115 -13.69 -1.40 0.33
N GLN A 116 -14.11 -1.09 -0.90
CA GLN A 116 -13.45 -1.55 -2.12
C GLN A 116 -12.06 -0.94 -2.26
N GLY A 117 -11.91 0.35 -1.97
CA GLY A 117 -10.63 1.03 -2.03
C GLY A 117 -9.65 0.47 -1.01
N LEU A 118 -10.07 0.26 0.24
CA LEU A 118 -9.23 -0.33 1.29
C LEU A 118 -8.74 -1.72 0.89
N LEU A 119 -9.61 -2.54 0.29
CA LEU A 119 -9.21 -3.86 -0.22
C LEU A 119 -8.15 -3.73 -1.33
N LEU A 120 -8.34 -2.83 -2.29
CA LEU A 120 -7.39 -2.60 -3.39
C LEU A 120 -6.06 -2.03 -2.91
N VAL A 121 -6.07 -1.08 -1.98
CA VAL A 121 -4.84 -0.53 -1.39
C VAL A 121 -4.12 -1.59 -0.55
N SER A 122 -4.82 -2.41 0.22
CA SER A 122 -4.21 -3.52 0.95
C SER A 122 -3.57 -4.54 0.01
N LEU A 123 -4.21 -4.84 -1.13
CA LEU A 123 -3.63 -5.69 -2.17
C LEU A 123 -2.36 -5.06 -2.78
N PHE A 124 -2.39 -3.75 -3.04
CA PHE A 124 -1.23 -3.00 -3.51
C PHE A 124 -0.07 -3.04 -2.50
N VAL A 125 -0.36 -2.84 -1.21
CA VAL A 125 0.63 -2.92 -0.13
C VAL A 125 1.23 -4.32 -0.05
N ALA A 126 0.41 -5.36 -0.13
CA ALA A 126 0.87 -6.75 -0.22
C ALA A 126 1.78 -6.95 -1.44
N LEU A 127 1.37 -6.52 -2.64
CA LEU A 127 2.20 -6.63 -3.83
C LEU A 127 3.54 -5.91 -3.68
N ARG A 128 3.54 -4.71 -3.09
CA ARG A 128 4.76 -3.94 -2.83
C ARG A 128 5.71 -4.67 -1.88
N MET A 129 5.19 -5.40 -0.90
CA MET A 129 5.99 -6.26 -0.03
C MET A 129 6.43 -7.56 -0.71
N ALA A 130 5.61 -8.13 -1.59
CA ALA A 130 5.92 -9.35 -2.32
C ALA A 130 7.15 -9.20 -3.23
N ILE A 131 7.32 -8.04 -3.88
CA ILE A 131 8.42 -7.79 -4.81
C ILE A 131 9.82 -7.95 -4.15
N PRO A 132 10.17 -7.24 -3.05
CA PRO A 132 11.45 -7.41 -2.40
C PRO A 132 11.63 -8.81 -1.81
N LEU A 133 10.55 -9.42 -1.27
CA LEU A 133 10.59 -10.81 -0.80
C LEU A 133 10.96 -11.79 -1.93
N TRP A 134 10.32 -11.67 -3.09
CA TRP A 134 10.65 -12.50 -4.26
C TRP A 134 12.06 -12.26 -4.77
N ARG A 135 12.51 -11.00 -4.80
CA ARG A 135 13.87 -10.65 -5.19
C ARG A 135 14.87 -11.35 -4.28
N ASP A 136 14.67 -11.28 -2.96
CA ASP A 136 15.63 -11.81 -2.00
C ASP A 136 15.61 -13.35 -1.98
N PHE A 137 14.45 -14.00 -2.14
CA PHE A 137 14.38 -15.47 -2.36
C PHE A 137 14.91 -15.95 -3.72
N SER A 138 15.18 -15.04 -4.65
CA SER A 138 15.71 -15.36 -5.98
C SER A 138 17.21 -15.13 -6.11
N ARG A 139 17.84 -14.48 -5.13
CA ARG A 139 19.29 -14.23 -5.15
C ARG A 139 20.05 -15.56 -5.10
N PRO A 140 21.22 -15.66 -5.77
CA PRO A 140 22.05 -16.85 -5.73
C PRO A 140 22.83 -16.91 -4.41
N ASP A 141 22.10 -16.98 -3.30
CA ASP A 141 22.64 -17.09 -1.94
C ASP A 141 22.03 -18.30 -1.21
N ALA A 142 22.37 -18.46 0.07
CA ALA A 142 21.88 -19.57 0.88
C ALA A 142 20.34 -19.55 1.08
N LEU A 143 19.68 -18.42 0.81
CA LEU A 143 18.24 -18.25 0.88
C LEU A 143 17.53 -18.50 -0.46
N GLN A 144 18.26 -18.90 -1.50
CA GLN A 144 17.66 -19.18 -2.80
C GLN A 144 16.62 -20.29 -2.69
N VAL A 145 15.37 -19.93 -3.00
CA VAL A 145 14.22 -20.85 -3.07
C VAL A 145 13.68 -20.94 -4.49
N TYR A 146 13.88 -19.89 -5.29
CA TYR A 146 13.39 -19.81 -6.66
C TYR A 146 14.49 -19.37 -7.63
N HIS A 147 14.50 -19.97 -8.83
CA HIS A 147 15.36 -19.57 -9.93
C HIS A 147 14.50 -18.91 -11.01
N PRO A 148 14.30 -17.58 -10.96
CA PRO A 148 13.66 -16.89 -12.08
C PRO A 148 14.56 -17.02 -13.30
N GLY A 149 14.01 -17.53 -14.41
CA GLY A 149 14.68 -17.47 -15.69
C GLY A 149 14.99 -16.01 -16.10
N PRO A 150 15.79 -15.79 -17.17
CA PRO A 150 16.07 -14.45 -17.69
C PRO A 150 14.83 -13.52 -17.83
N PRO A 151 13.68 -13.97 -18.40
CA PRO A 151 12.51 -13.10 -18.50
C PRO A 151 11.90 -12.75 -17.13
N GLY A 152 11.93 -13.68 -16.17
CA GLY A 152 11.42 -13.45 -14.82
C GLY A 152 12.23 -12.39 -14.07
N ARG A 153 13.57 -12.42 -14.20
CA ARG A 153 14.45 -11.40 -13.61
C ARG A 153 14.21 -10.02 -14.22
N TRP A 154 14.06 -9.95 -15.55
CA TRP A 154 13.73 -8.71 -16.22
C TRP A 154 12.38 -8.13 -15.76
N PHE A 155 11.35 -8.98 -15.66
CA PHE A 155 10.03 -8.58 -15.18
C PHE A 155 10.04 -8.09 -13.74
N LEU A 156 10.72 -8.81 -12.83
CA LEU A 156 10.90 -8.37 -11.44
C LEU A 156 11.61 -7.01 -11.36
N GLY A 157 12.61 -6.78 -12.21
CA GLY A 157 13.30 -5.49 -12.27
C GLY A 157 12.40 -4.33 -12.72
N ILE A 158 11.45 -4.58 -13.62
CA ILE A 158 10.44 -3.57 -14.00
C ILE A 158 9.51 -3.29 -12.83
N LEU A 159 9.00 -4.34 -12.18
CA LEU A 159 8.13 -4.18 -11.01
C LEU A 159 8.83 -3.39 -9.90
N GLU A 160 10.09 -3.71 -9.61
CA GLU A 160 10.88 -3.02 -8.61
C GLU A 160 11.04 -1.52 -8.94
N ARG A 161 11.35 -1.18 -10.19
CA ARG A 161 11.47 0.22 -10.62
C ARG A 161 10.14 0.97 -10.56
N ALA A 162 9.07 0.35 -11.03
CA ALA A 162 7.75 0.97 -11.07
C ALA A 162 7.14 1.16 -9.68
N PHE A 163 7.32 0.17 -8.78
CA PHE A 163 6.64 0.12 -7.50
C PHE A 163 7.50 0.49 -6.30
N LEU A 164 8.78 0.13 -6.27
CA LEU A 164 9.65 0.43 -5.11
C LEU A 164 10.38 1.76 -5.27
N ASN A 165 10.94 2.02 -6.45
CA ASN A 165 11.86 3.15 -6.66
C ASN A 165 11.18 4.48 -7.01
N ALA A 166 9.86 4.49 -7.20
CA ALA A 166 9.10 5.71 -7.44
C ALA A 166 8.41 6.14 -6.13
N PRO A 167 8.93 7.13 -5.38
CA PRO A 167 8.23 7.67 -4.20
C PRO A 167 6.81 8.15 -4.53
N ALA A 168 6.62 8.63 -5.76
CA ALA A 168 5.32 9.03 -6.28
C ALA A 168 4.27 7.90 -6.24
N SER A 169 4.68 6.63 -6.32
CA SER A 169 3.76 5.49 -6.29
C SER A 169 2.89 5.45 -5.01
N TRP A 170 3.39 5.99 -3.89
CA TRP A 170 2.64 6.09 -2.63
C TRP A 170 1.39 6.96 -2.74
N PHE A 171 1.39 7.95 -3.64
CA PHE A 171 0.28 8.89 -3.83
C PHE A 171 -0.50 8.60 -5.11
N VAL A 172 0.21 8.23 -6.18
CA VAL A 172 -0.36 7.95 -7.50
C VAL A 172 -1.31 6.77 -7.44
N VAL A 173 -0.95 5.67 -6.76
CA VAL A 173 -1.81 4.48 -6.70
C VAL A 173 -3.11 4.76 -5.94
N PRO A 174 -3.11 5.37 -4.74
CA PRO A 174 -4.35 5.78 -4.08
C PRO A 174 -5.24 6.68 -4.94
N ILE A 175 -4.67 7.58 -5.77
CA ILE A 175 -5.45 8.41 -6.71
C ILE A 175 -6.14 7.52 -7.73
N PHE A 176 -5.44 6.59 -8.38
CA PHE A 176 -6.06 5.67 -9.35
C PHE A 176 -7.12 4.79 -8.71
N VAL A 177 -6.85 4.23 -7.53
CA VAL A 177 -7.83 3.43 -6.78
C VAL A 177 -9.05 4.28 -6.44
N TRP A 178 -8.85 5.50 -5.94
CA TRP A 178 -9.93 6.43 -5.65
C TRP A 178 -10.77 6.73 -6.89
N VAL A 179 -10.15 7.06 -8.02
CA VAL A 179 -10.87 7.33 -9.28
C VAL A 179 -11.72 6.11 -9.67
N ALA A 180 -11.13 4.91 -9.60
CA ALA A 180 -11.80 3.67 -9.98
C ALA A 180 -12.98 3.31 -9.05
N VAL A 181 -12.90 3.61 -7.75
CA VAL A 181 -13.94 3.22 -6.78
C VAL A 181 -14.99 4.30 -6.51
N ALA A 182 -14.64 5.58 -6.66
CA ALA A 182 -15.53 6.70 -6.35
C ALA A 182 -16.42 7.09 -7.54
N PHE A 183 -15.88 7.03 -8.76
CA PHE A 183 -16.55 7.45 -9.98
C PHE A 183 -17.06 6.24 -10.77
N ARG A 184 -18.30 6.33 -11.26
CA ARG A 184 -18.91 5.34 -12.17
C ARG A 184 -18.93 5.90 -13.57
N ARG A 185 -19.07 5.02 -14.58
CA ARG A 185 -19.28 5.42 -15.98
C ARG A 185 -20.40 6.45 -16.14
N ALA A 186 -21.53 6.25 -15.46
CA ALA A 186 -22.66 7.20 -15.47
C ALA A 186 -22.36 8.60 -14.90
N ASP A 187 -21.32 8.76 -14.06
CA ASP A 187 -20.95 10.09 -13.57
C ASP A 187 -20.18 10.90 -14.65
N TRP A 188 -19.66 10.23 -15.70
CA TRP A 188 -18.94 10.88 -16.81
C TRP A 188 -19.88 11.40 -17.89
N GLU A 189 -21.01 10.74 -18.12
CA GLU A 189 -22.02 11.15 -19.12
C GLU A 189 -22.58 12.55 -18.81
N ILE A 190 -22.70 12.91 -17.52
CA ILE A 190 -23.16 14.23 -17.06
C ILE A 190 -22.15 15.36 -17.38
N VAL A 191 -20.89 15.03 -17.68
CA VAL A 191 -19.84 16.02 -17.99
C VAL A 191 -19.75 16.33 -19.48
N GLU A 192 -20.29 15.46 -20.33
CA GLU A 192 -20.27 15.62 -21.80
C GLU A 192 -21.49 16.38 -22.35
N GLU A 193 -22.57 16.52 -21.56
CA GLU A 193 -23.73 17.38 -21.85
C GLU A 193 -23.53 18.83 -21.37
#